data_AF-A0A9E0F8Q9-F1
#
_entry.id   AF-A0A9E0F8Q9-F1
#
_cell.length_a   1.000
_cell.length_b   1.000
_cell.length_c   1.000
_cell.angle_alpha   90.00
_cell.angle_beta   90.00
_cell.angle_gamma   90.00
#
_symmetry.space_group_name_H-M   'P 1'
#
loop_
_entity.id
_entity.type
_entity.pdbx_description
1 polymer ?
#
loop_
_entity_poly.entity_id
_entity_poly.type
_entity_poly.pdbx_seq_one_letter_code
_entity_poly.pdbx_strand_id
1 'polypeptide(L)'
;MKPQAAVLLLFICGVCSPAFAQISVSGVVPDSVTQAALPFVNIGIRDKNIGTATLSDGSFSIHIPLQYEQDTLTFSMVGYEKWSLPLQDSSRVHQQTFKLKQRTTGLKPVTITTSKLVERSFGIRNSKALLHFTDGSTQQRDIFEIAQLIKLDTVLSRITSVNLHINQARRDSGTFRINFYGYDGSRPTERILEKSIVQKKSIQEGWLKFDLTAYDVYLKGRFIVALEFIPTGRKSDPIYYEVKLGGSAKSFLRTSSQGAWSVPPHHYRLFVTALVADKKGKQQAEPEEDIETRPTTVLYSESVRDSFSIFVRLPKEYTKGKGRTFPVIYLLDANAYFDQVADAMAETNANAILVGVGYKDALLMDSLRNRDYLFPRSGNWEGVSDSGGAIGFLKFMETELMPYVNATYPTDTTNESLMGHSFGGYFVLFTLLETFQRNSHAFETFVSASPSLDYAHRYLLKQFEQITDASGYPKNVLVTYGGNEDQEDGGIGTKGIDNFHSLTALLSEGRQANIRLSSEVFPTFGHMETALPSFSHGVRIIQ
;
A
#
# COMPACT_ATOMS: atom_id res chain seq x y z
N MET A 1 -67.14 -19.56 40.05
CA MET A 1 -66.05 -18.62 39.68
C MET A 1 -64.74 -19.37 39.76
N LYS A 2 -64.12 -19.66 38.61
CA LYS A 2 -62.79 -20.28 38.47
C LYS A 2 -62.00 -19.41 37.47
N PRO A 3 -60.72 -19.12 37.72
CA PRO A 3 -59.99 -18.08 36.99
C PRO A 3 -59.53 -18.60 35.60
N GLN A 4 -59.59 -17.72 34.61
CA GLN A 4 -59.05 -17.93 33.27
C GLN A 4 -57.53 -17.72 33.31
N ALA A 5 -56.78 -18.71 32.86
CA ALA A 5 -55.33 -18.62 32.66
C ALA A 5 -55.06 -17.90 31.33
N ALA A 6 -54.42 -16.73 31.40
CA ALA A 6 -53.90 -16.02 30.25
C ALA A 6 -52.65 -16.74 29.71
N VAL A 7 -52.73 -17.24 28.47
CA VAL A 7 -51.58 -17.76 27.74
C VAL A 7 -50.87 -16.58 27.09
N LEU A 8 -49.72 -16.21 27.65
CA LEU A 8 -48.80 -15.22 27.09
C LEU A 8 -47.99 -15.90 25.97
N LEU A 9 -48.32 -15.63 24.71
CA LEU A 9 -47.53 -16.07 23.56
C LEU A 9 -46.27 -15.19 23.48
N LEU A 10 -45.12 -15.75 23.83
CA LEU A 10 -43.81 -15.10 23.69
C LEU A 10 -43.41 -15.15 22.20
N PHE A 11 -43.51 -14.03 21.49
CA PHE A 11 -42.97 -13.88 20.14
C PHE A 11 -41.44 -13.70 20.25
N ILE A 12 -40.69 -14.80 20.11
CA ILE A 12 -39.23 -14.73 19.93
C ILE A 12 -38.98 -14.24 18.50
N CYS A 13 -38.82 -12.94 18.34
CA CYS A 13 -38.29 -12.35 17.12
C CYS A 13 -36.79 -12.63 17.07
N GLY A 14 -36.40 -13.72 16.41
CA GLY A 14 -35.01 -13.99 16.08
C GLY A 14 -34.49 -12.91 15.15
N VAL A 15 -33.56 -12.10 15.64
CA VAL A 15 -32.77 -11.19 14.82
C VAL A 15 -31.89 -12.05 13.92
N CYS A 16 -32.37 -12.32 12.71
CA CYS A 16 -31.59 -12.98 11.67
C CYS A 16 -30.62 -11.92 11.12
N SER A 17 -29.36 -11.97 11.51
CA SER A 17 -28.32 -11.21 10.82
C SER A 17 -28.33 -11.64 9.34
N PRO A 18 -28.31 -10.71 8.37
CA PRO A 18 -28.22 -11.08 6.97
C PRO A 18 -26.89 -11.81 6.76
N ALA A 19 -26.96 -13.12 6.53
CA ALA A 19 -25.83 -13.86 6.01
C ALA A 19 -25.62 -13.37 4.58
N PHE A 20 -24.51 -12.69 4.32
CA PHE A 20 -24.13 -12.33 2.96
C PHE A 20 -23.97 -13.63 2.14
N ALA A 21 -24.78 -13.79 1.09
CA ALA A 21 -24.67 -14.93 0.20
C ALA A 21 -23.31 -14.87 -0.54
N GLN A 22 -22.66 -16.03 -0.69
CA GLN A 22 -21.36 -16.17 -1.35
C GLN A 22 -21.41 -17.35 -2.33
N ILE A 23 -20.75 -17.20 -3.47
CA ILE A 23 -20.56 -18.28 -4.45
C ILE A 23 -19.31 -19.06 -4.05
N SER A 24 -19.43 -20.37 -3.84
CA SER A 24 -18.30 -21.23 -3.52
C SER A 24 -17.93 -22.10 -4.72
N VAL A 25 -16.67 -22.04 -5.14
CA VAL A 25 -16.13 -22.89 -6.21
C VAL A 25 -15.01 -23.74 -5.62
N SER A 26 -15.07 -25.05 -5.81
CA SER A 26 -14.04 -25.98 -5.33
C SER A 26 -13.88 -27.17 -6.26
N GLY A 27 -12.67 -27.73 -6.30
CA GLY A 27 -12.37 -28.88 -7.15
C GLY A 27 -10.89 -29.15 -7.27
N VAL A 28 -10.53 -29.94 -8.29
CA VAL A 28 -9.14 -30.25 -8.66
C VAL A 28 -8.84 -29.77 -10.07
N VAL A 29 -7.59 -29.35 -10.31
CA VAL A 29 -7.14 -28.89 -11.62
C VAL A 29 -6.11 -29.88 -12.18
N PRO A 30 -6.47 -30.79 -13.10
CA PRO A 30 -5.49 -31.66 -13.74
C PRO A 30 -5.08 -31.17 -15.14
N ASP A 31 -3.98 -31.71 -15.63
CA ASP A 31 -3.55 -31.60 -17.01
C ASP A 31 -4.55 -32.30 -17.94
N SER A 32 -4.95 -31.64 -19.03
CA SER A 32 -5.98 -32.16 -19.93
C SER A 32 -5.58 -33.43 -20.67
N VAL A 33 -4.28 -33.72 -20.80
CA VAL A 33 -3.74 -34.90 -21.49
C VAL A 33 -3.32 -35.94 -20.47
N THR A 34 -2.37 -35.60 -19.60
CA THR A 34 -1.76 -36.56 -18.66
C THR A 34 -2.65 -36.92 -17.47
N GLN A 35 -3.71 -36.13 -17.22
CA GLN A 35 -4.57 -36.21 -16.02
C GLN A 35 -3.83 -36.00 -14.69
N ALA A 36 -2.53 -35.68 -14.71
CA ALA A 36 -1.77 -35.38 -13.51
C ALA A 36 -2.35 -34.12 -12.85
N ALA A 37 -2.49 -34.14 -11.52
CA ALA A 37 -2.90 -32.98 -10.76
C ALA A 37 -1.88 -31.84 -10.94
N LEU A 38 -2.37 -30.63 -11.21
CA LEU A 38 -1.56 -29.44 -11.40
C LEU A 38 -1.53 -28.64 -10.10
N PRO A 39 -0.40 -28.68 -9.36
CA PRO A 39 -0.25 -27.86 -8.19
C PRO A 39 0.01 -26.41 -8.56
N PHE A 40 -0.37 -25.49 -7.68
CA PHE A 40 -0.06 -24.07 -7.76
C PHE A 40 -0.61 -23.38 -9.04
N VAL A 41 -1.79 -23.77 -9.50
CA VAL A 41 -2.54 -23.05 -10.54
C VAL A 41 -3.15 -21.80 -9.91
N ASN A 42 -2.98 -20.64 -10.53
CA ASN A 42 -3.56 -19.39 -10.05
C ASN A 42 -5.01 -19.28 -10.49
N ILE A 43 -5.91 -19.08 -9.53
CA ILE A 43 -7.37 -19.07 -9.74
C ILE A 43 -7.89 -17.76 -9.17
N GLY A 44 -8.61 -16.95 -9.95
CA GLY A 44 -9.14 -15.70 -9.42
C GLY A 44 -9.89 -14.87 -10.43
N ILE A 45 -10.50 -13.79 -9.94
CA ILE A 45 -11.13 -12.76 -10.77
C ILE A 45 -10.10 -11.67 -10.96
N ARG A 46 -9.76 -11.41 -12.24
CA ARG A 46 -8.75 -10.43 -12.61
C ARG A 46 -9.10 -9.05 -12.04
N ASP A 47 -8.13 -8.42 -11.40
CA ASP A 47 -8.20 -7.06 -10.86
C ASP A 47 -9.24 -6.85 -9.74
N LYS A 48 -9.72 -7.92 -9.09
CA LYS A 48 -10.74 -7.85 -8.03
C LYS A 48 -10.28 -8.28 -6.64
N ASN A 49 -8.99 -8.52 -6.44
CA ASN A 49 -8.43 -9.04 -5.18
C ASN A 49 -9.15 -10.31 -4.64
N ILE A 50 -9.84 -11.05 -5.52
CA ILE A 50 -10.48 -12.34 -5.23
C ILE A 50 -9.69 -13.44 -5.95
N GLY A 51 -8.96 -14.26 -5.20
CA GLY A 51 -8.14 -15.30 -5.79
C GLY A 51 -7.62 -16.33 -4.79
N THR A 52 -7.28 -17.51 -5.30
CA THR A 52 -6.65 -18.62 -4.60
C THR A 52 -5.66 -19.33 -5.54
N ALA A 53 -5.04 -20.40 -5.07
CA ALA A 53 -4.21 -21.26 -5.89
C ALA A 53 -4.43 -22.72 -5.50
N THR A 54 -4.15 -23.64 -6.43
CA THR A 54 -4.22 -25.06 -6.10
C THR A 54 -3.10 -25.47 -5.14
N LEU A 55 -3.43 -26.38 -4.22
CA LEU A 55 -2.49 -27.04 -3.31
C LEU A 55 -1.58 -28.02 -4.08
N SER A 56 -0.66 -28.67 -3.37
CA SER A 56 0.28 -29.63 -3.94
C SER A 56 -0.38 -30.86 -4.61
N ASP A 57 -1.63 -31.16 -4.23
CA ASP A 57 -2.44 -32.22 -4.82
C ASP A 57 -3.39 -31.73 -5.92
N GLY A 58 -3.26 -30.46 -6.33
CA GLY A 58 -4.09 -29.83 -7.36
C GLY A 58 -5.49 -29.41 -6.90
N SER A 59 -5.83 -29.58 -5.62
CA SER A 59 -7.12 -29.15 -5.07
C SER A 59 -7.15 -27.65 -4.77
N PHE A 60 -8.33 -27.04 -4.85
CA PHE A 60 -8.55 -25.64 -4.46
C PHE A 60 -9.96 -25.40 -3.93
N SER A 61 -10.14 -24.27 -3.24
CA SER A 61 -11.45 -23.77 -2.82
C SER A 61 -11.39 -22.25 -2.72
N ILE A 62 -12.35 -21.58 -3.36
CA ILE A 62 -12.48 -20.12 -3.38
C ILE A 62 -13.92 -19.71 -3.04
N HIS A 63 -14.04 -18.68 -2.22
CA HIS A 63 -15.32 -18.03 -1.90
C HIS A 63 -15.35 -16.69 -2.61
N ILE A 64 -16.44 -16.43 -3.32
CA ILE A 64 -16.61 -15.25 -4.18
C ILE A 64 -17.85 -14.50 -3.68
N PRO A 65 -17.71 -13.24 -3.26
CA PRO A 65 -18.85 -12.39 -2.91
C PRO A 65 -19.88 -12.29 -4.03
N LEU A 66 -21.18 -12.31 -3.71
CA LEU A 66 -22.26 -12.28 -4.71
C LEU A 66 -22.21 -11.06 -5.64
N GLN A 67 -21.63 -9.95 -5.19
CA GLN A 67 -21.42 -8.75 -6.01
C GLN A 67 -20.58 -9.00 -7.28
N TYR A 68 -19.84 -10.11 -7.34
CA TYR A 68 -19.03 -10.53 -8.49
C TYR A 68 -19.66 -11.68 -9.28
N GLU A 69 -20.94 -12.00 -9.09
CA GLU A 69 -21.65 -13.08 -9.82
C GLU A 69 -21.58 -12.91 -11.35
N GLN A 70 -21.48 -11.66 -11.82
CA GLN A 70 -21.40 -11.34 -13.25
C GLN A 70 -19.99 -11.49 -13.83
N ASP A 71 -18.97 -11.69 -12.99
CA ASP A 71 -17.57 -11.78 -13.41
C ASP A 71 -17.16 -13.18 -13.90
N THR A 72 -15.91 -13.28 -14.35
CA THR A 72 -15.30 -14.51 -14.86
C THR A 72 -14.15 -14.98 -13.97
N LEU A 73 -14.25 -16.21 -13.48
CA LEU A 73 -13.17 -16.89 -12.77
C LEU A 73 -12.13 -17.40 -13.77
N THR A 74 -10.87 -17.03 -13.56
CA THR A 74 -9.77 -17.37 -14.48
C THR A 74 -8.76 -18.30 -13.81
N PHE A 75 -8.48 -19.41 -14.48
CA PHE A 75 -7.46 -20.39 -14.14
C PHE A 75 -6.25 -20.14 -15.03
N SER A 76 -5.13 -19.81 -14.41
CA SER A 76 -3.90 -19.44 -15.09
C SER A 76 -2.75 -20.22 -14.51
N MET A 77 -2.10 -21.02 -15.35
CA MET A 77 -0.86 -21.68 -15.01
C MET A 77 0.14 -21.44 -16.13
N VAL A 78 1.36 -21.17 -15.70
CA VAL A 78 2.49 -20.95 -16.57
C VAL A 78 2.77 -22.23 -17.38
N GLY A 79 2.86 -22.11 -18.72
CA GLY A 79 2.97 -23.26 -19.64
C GLY A 79 1.63 -23.85 -20.09
N TYR A 80 0.49 -23.28 -19.65
CA TYR A 80 -0.85 -23.72 -19.99
C TYR A 80 -1.66 -22.58 -20.63
N GLU A 81 -2.66 -22.93 -21.43
CA GLU A 81 -3.68 -22.00 -21.91
C GLU A 81 -4.52 -21.50 -20.72
N LYS A 82 -4.83 -20.20 -20.67
CA LYS A 82 -5.75 -19.64 -19.68
C LYS A 82 -7.13 -20.27 -19.89
N TRP A 83 -7.78 -20.68 -18.81
CA TRP A 83 -9.12 -21.23 -18.84
C TRP A 83 -10.07 -20.36 -18.02
N SER A 84 -11.28 -20.16 -18.52
CA SER A 84 -12.23 -19.20 -17.96
C SER A 84 -13.60 -19.83 -17.68
N LEU A 85 -14.16 -19.46 -16.54
CA LEU A 85 -15.48 -19.86 -16.05
C LEU A 85 -16.32 -18.61 -15.74
N PRO A 86 -17.33 -18.28 -16.57
CA PRO A 86 -18.35 -17.30 -16.21
C PRO A 86 -19.11 -17.78 -14.97
N LEU A 87 -19.19 -16.95 -13.92
CA LEU A 87 -19.76 -17.36 -12.63
C LEU A 87 -21.28 -17.54 -12.65
N GLN A 88 -21.94 -16.99 -13.67
CA GLN A 88 -23.37 -17.16 -13.93
C GLN A 88 -23.71 -18.58 -14.40
N ASP A 89 -22.73 -19.36 -14.87
CA ASP A 89 -22.94 -20.73 -15.32
C ASP A 89 -22.97 -21.69 -14.13
N SER A 90 -24.12 -21.77 -13.49
CA SER A 90 -24.35 -22.62 -12.31
C SER A 90 -23.98 -24.08 -12.55
N SER A 91 -24.16 -24.61 -13.77
CA SER A 91 -23.82 -25.99 -14.10
C SER A 91 -22.32 -26.27 -14.02
N ARG A 92 -21.50 -25.29 -14.42
CA ARG A 92 -20.04 -25.39 -14.41
C ARG A 92 -19.42 -24.98 -13.07
N VAL A 93 -20.09 -24.10 -12.32
CA VAL A 93 -19.68 -23.73 -10.95
C VAL A 93 -19.64 -24.94 -10.01
N HIS A 94 -20.56 -25.90 -10.18
CA HIS A 94 -20.61 -27.13 -9.38
C HIS A 94 -19.71 -28.26 -9.91
N GLN A 95 -18.92 -28.03 -10.96
CA GLN A 95 -17.95 -29.02 -11.42
C GLN A 95 -16.84 -29.23 -10.39
N GLN A 96 -16.40 -30.48 -10.24
CA GLN A 96 -15.29 -30.83 -9.33
C GLN A 96 -13.93 -30.90 -10.04
N THR A 97 -13.89 -30.77 -11.37
CA THR A 97 -12.66 -30.95 -12.15
C THR A 97 -12.56 -29.92 -13.27
N PHE A 98 -11.44 -29.20 -13.30
CA PHE A 98 -11.18 -28.10 -14.24
C PHE A 98 -9.87 -28.38 -14.99
N LYS A 99 -9.93 -28.80 -16.26
CA LYS A 99 -8.74 -29.30 -16.98
C LYS A 99 -8.00 -28.17 -17.69
N LEU A 100 -6.69 -28.05 -17.47
CA LEU A 100 -5.83 -27.10 -18.21
C LEU A 100 -5.07 -27.79 -19.34
N LYS A 101 -5.00 -27.14 -20.50
CA LYS A 101 -4.29 -27.63 -21.66
C LYS A 101 -2.91 -26.97 -21.76
N GLN A 102 -1.87 -27.76 -21.97
CA GLN A 102 -0.52 -27.25 -22.19
C GLN A 102 -0.45 -26.36 -23.44
N ARG A 103 0.30 -25.28 -23.32
CA ARG A 103 0.58 -24.36 -24.42
C ARG A 103 1.90 -24.77 -25.08
N THR A 104 1.90 -24.96 -26.39
CA THR A 104 3.12 -25.30 -27.15
C THR A 104 3.77 -24.01 -27.67
N THR A 105 4.86 -23.57 -27.04
CA THR A 105 5.68 -22.43 -27.52
C THR A 105 7.00 -22.93 -28.12
N GLY A 106 7.34 -22.43 -29.31
CA GLY A 106 8.66 -22.65 -29.94
C GLY A 106 9.66 -21.64 -29.41
N LEU A 107 10.77 -22.11 -28.81
CA LEU A 107 11.83 -21.23 -28.32
C LEU A 107 12.67 -20.71 -29.50
N LYS A 108 12.92 -19.40 -29.55
CA LYS A 108 13.94 -18.83 -30.44
C LYS A 108 15.32 -18.96 -29.78
N PRO A 109 16.34 -19.47 -30.50
CA PRO A 109 17.69 -19.57 -29.95
C PRO A 109 18.24 -18.18 -29.62
N VAL A 110 18.84 -18.05 -28.44
CA VAL A 110 19.57 -16.85 -28.01
C VAL A 110 21.05 -17.08 -28.28
N THR A 111 21.69 -16.18 -29.04
CA THR A 111 23.14 -16.23 -29.26
C THR A 111 23.84 -15.53 -28.11
N ILE A 112 24.54 -16.29 -27.25
CA ILE A 112 25.35 -15.74 -26.16
C ILE A 112 26.72 -15.37 -26.74
N THR A 113 27.13 -14.12 -26.60
CA THR A 113 28.44 -13.63 -27.07
C THR A 113 29.52 -13.94 -26.03
N THR A 114 30.71 -14.33 -26.49
CA THR A 114 31.86 -14.76 -25.68
C THR A 114 32.56 -13.56 -25.03
N SER A 115 31.96 -13.00 -23.99
CA SER A 115 32.61 -12.07 -23.06
C SER A 115 32.79 -12.72 -21.70
N LYS A 116 33.86 -12.37 -20.97
CA LYS A 116 34.02 -12.76 -19.57
C LYS A 116 32.77 -12.33 -18.80
N LEU A 117 32.16 -13.23 -18.04
CA LEU A 117 30.98 -12.91 -17.23
C LEU A 117 31.42 -12.54 -15.81
N VAL A 118 30.78 -11.55 -15.23
CA VAL A 118 30.95 -11.15 -13.83
C VAL A 118 29.60 -11.15 -13.13
N GLU A 119 29.61 -11.54 -11.87
CA GLU A 119 28.41 -11.49 -11.03
C GLU A 119 28.17 -10.08 -10.51
N ARG A 120 26.92 -9.61 -10.59
CA ARG A 120 26.47 -8.30 -10.13
C ARG A 120 25.10 -8.40 -9.48
N SER A 121 24.84 -7.54 -8.50
CA SER A 121 23.56 -7.52 -7.77
C SER A 121 22.79 -6.23 -8.05
N PHE A 122 21.51 -6.36 -8.40
CA PHE A 122 20.62 -5.26 -8.79
C PHE A 122 19.38 -5.24 -7.89
N GLY A 123 19.08 -4.10 -7.27
CA GLY A 123 18.00 -3.95 -6.29
C GLY A 123 18.52 -3.37 -4.97
N ILE A 124 17.78 -3.57 -3.88
CA ILE A 124 18.14 -3.05 -2.55
C ILE A 124 18.95 -4.13 -1.81
N ARG A 125 20.21 -3.85 -1.48
CA ARG A 125 21.20 -4.85 -1.01
C ARG A 125 21.69 -4.63 0.41
N ASN A 126 21.60 -3.39 0.89
CA ASN A 126 21.88 -3.02 2.25
C ASN A 126 20.77 -3.56 3.15
N SER A 127 21.13 -3.97 4.35
CA SER A 127 20.23 -4.49 5.40
C SER A 127 20.45 -3.76 6.72
N LYS A 128 20.78 -2.46 6.68
CA LYS A 128 20.75 -1.62 7.88
C LYS A 128 19.30 -1.57 8.34
N ALA A 129 19.00 -2.36 9.37
CA ALA A 129 17.70 -2.46 10.05
C ALA A 129 17.12 -1.06 10.27
N LEU A 130 16.10 -0.72 9.47
CA LEU A 130 15.49 0.61 9.50
C LEU A 130 13.97 0.57 9.68
N LEU A 131 13.28 -0.53 9.38
CA LEU A 131 11.88 -0.78 9.75
C LEU A 131 11.54 -2.25 9.54
N HIS A 132 10.51 -2.69 10.25
CA HIS A 132 9.90 -3.99 10.06
C HIS A 132 8.47 -3.77 9.59
N PHE A 133 8.08 -4.51 8.56
CA PHE A 133 6.72 -4.41 8.04
C PHE A 133 6.12 -5.80 7.89
N THR A 134 4.82 -5.84 8.09
CA THR A 134 3.99 -6.97 7.72
C THR A 134 3.05 -6.50 6.63
N ASP A 135 3.41 -6.69 5.37
CA ASP A 135 2.38 -6.91 4.37
C ASP A 135 2.24 -8.42 4.23
N GLY A 136 1.07 -8.93 4.55
CA GLY A 136 0.87 -10.36 4.62
C GLY A 136 -0.37 -10.69 5.41
N SER A 137 -1.07 -11.70 4.93
CA SER A 137 -2.35 -12.11 5.48
C SER A 137 -2.26 -12.72 6.87
N THR A 138 -3.25 -12.38 7.70
CA THR A 138 -3.57 -13.02 8.98
C THR A 138 -4.48 -14.26 8.82
N GLN A 139 -4.92 -14.55 7.59
CA GLN A 139 -5.89 -15.59 7.24
C GLN A 139 -5.26 -16.83 6.58
N GLN A 140 -5.90 -17.97 6.78
CA GLN A 140 -5.37 -19.30 6.44
C GLN A 140 -5.19 -19.59 4.93
N ARG A 141 -5.67 -18.71 4.04
CA ARG A 141 -5.77 -19.00 2.59
C ARG A 141 -5.33 -17.87 1.66
N ASP A 142 -4.87 -16.73 2.18
CA ASP A 142 -4.55 -15.62 1.29
C ASP A 142 -3.23 -15.86 0.58
N ILE A 143 -3.16 -15.34 -0.62
CA ILE A 143 -1.96 -15.34 -1.45
C ILE A 143 -1.39 -13.94 -1.36
N PHE A 144 -0.15 -13.84 -0.91
CA PHE A 144 0.51 -12.55 -0.84
C PHE A 144 1.70 -12.53 -1.80
N GLU A 145 1.75 -11.53 -2.69
CA GLU A 145 2.84 -11.37 -3.64
C GLU A 145 3.48 -10.00 -3.51
N ILE A 146 4.74 -9.99 -3.07
CA ILE A 146 5.59 -8.79 -3.03
C ILE A 146 6.41 -8.71 -4.30
N ALA A 147 6.69 -7.50 -4.75
CA ALA A 147 7.48 -7.30 -5.95
C ALA A 147 8.35 -6.04 -5.88
N GLN A 148 9.45 -6.09 -6.63
CA GLN A 148 10.42 -5.02 -6.72
C GLN A 148 10.75 -4.74 -8.18
N LEU A 149 10.81 -3.45 -8.55
CA LEU A 149 11.38 -3.01 -9.81
C LEU A 149 12.90 -3.22 -9.80
N ILE A 150 13.38 -4.00 -10.77
CA ILE A 150 14.80 -4.20 -11.03
C ILE A 150 15.18 -3.46 -12.31
N LYS A 151 16.28 -2.71 -12.24
CA LYS A 151 16.86 -1.94 -13.34
C LYS A 151 18.16 -2.62 -13.77
N LEU A 152 18.10 -3.56 -14.72
CA LEU A 152 19.29 -4.10 -15.38
C LEU A 152 19.73 -3.19 -16.53
N ASP A 153 20.95 -3.41 -17.01
CA ASP A 153 21.42 -2.78 -18.23
C ASP A 153 20.67 -3.32 -19.48
N THR A 154 20.99 -2.80 -20.66
CA THR A 154 20.34 -3.20 -21.91
C THR A 154 20.78 -4.57 -22.43
N VAL A 155 21.77 -5.20 -21.80
CA VAL A 155 22.34 -6.47 -22.24
C VAL A 155 21.58 -7.62 -21.59
N LEU A 156 21.30 -8.65 -22.40
CA LEU A 156 20.68 -9.87 -21.90
C LEU A 156 21.62 -10.57 -20.92
N SER A 157 21.14 -10.73 -19.69
CA SER A 157 21.93 -11.21 -18.55
C SER A 157 21.24 -12.41 -17.91
N ARG A 158 22.04 -13.37 -17.42
CA ARG A 158 21.50 -14.56 -16.75
C ARG A 158 21.26 -14.25 -15.29
N ILE A 159 20.02 -14.39 -14.82
CA ILE A 159 19.69 -14.23 -13.41
C ILE A 159 20.03 -15.53 -12.68
N THR A 160 20.88 -15.43 -11.65
CA THR A 160 21.36 -16.58 -10.86
C THR A 160 20.68 -16.71 -9.52
N SER A 161 20.18 -15.61 -8.94
CA SER A 161 19.36 -15.69 -7.73
C SER A 161 18.44 -14.50 -7.52
N VAL A 162 17.40 -14.72 -6.73
CA VAL A 162 16.60 -13.68 -6.07
C VAL A 162 16.89 -13.75 -4.58
N ASN A 163 17.01 -12.61 -3.92
CA ASN A 163 17.35 -12.53 -2.49
C ASN A 163 16.36 -11.59 -1.81
N LEU A 164 15.78 -12.03 -0.70
CA LEU A 164 14.86 -11.27 0.14
C LEU A 164 15.42 -11.21 1.57
N HIS A 165 15.44 -10.04 2.20
CA HIS A 165 15.85 -9.92 3.59
C HIS A 165 14.69 -10.23 4.55
N ILE A 166 14.84 -11.29 5.33
CA ILE A 166 13.89 -11.72 6.36
C ILE A 166 14.33 -11.14 7.69
N ASN A 167 13.38 -10.61 8.45
CA ASN A 167 13.67 -9.99 9.74
C ASN A 167 13.52 -10.98 10.91
N GLN A 168 12.58 -11.91 10.84
CA GLN A 168 12.33 -12.85 11.93
C GLN A 168 12.32 -14.28 11.43
N ALA A 169 13.11 -15.13 12.10
CA ALA A 169 13.06 -16.56 11.87
C ALA A 169 11.72 -17.15 12.30
N ARG A 170 11.26 -18.18 11.59
CA ARG A 170 10.12 -19.00 12.00
C ARG A 170 10.53 -20.43 12.17
N ARG A 171 9.74 -21.18 12.94
CA ARG A 171 9.98 -22.63 13.14
C ARG A 171 9.64 -23.45 11.89
N ASP A 172 8.87 -22.91 10.97
CA ASP A 172 8.41 -23.61 9.77
C ASP A 172 9.07 -23.09 8.48
N SER A 173 8.59 -23.62 7.36
CA SER A 173 9.10 -23.34 6.02
C SER A 173 8.02 -22.70 5.16
N GLY A 174 8.38 -21.70 4.36
CA GLY A 174 7.50 -21.10 3.36
C GLY A 174 7.67 -21.74 1.98
N THR A 175 6.58 -21.78 1.21
CA THR A 175 6.63 -22.11 -0.23
C THR A 175 6.47 -20.83 -1.02
N PHE A 176 7.45 -20.52 -1.87
CA PHE A 176 7.50 -19.30 -2.65
C PHE A 176 7.45 -19.63 -4.13
N ARG A 177 6.62 -18.90 -4.88
CA ARG A 177 6.74 -18.84 -6.33
C ARG A 177 7.43 -17.54 -6.74
N ILE A 178 8.40 -17.68 -7.62
CA ILE A 178 9.20 -16.58 -8.14
C ILE A 178 8.66 -16.22 -9.51
N ASN A 179 8.16 -15.00 -9.66
CA ASN A 179 7.57 -14.50 -10.88
C ASN A 179 8.39 -13.32 -11.41
N PHE A 180 8.40 -13.15 -12.73
CA PHE A 180 8.99 -12.00 -13.39
C PHE A 180 7.96 -11.37 -14.32
N TYR A 181 7.75 -10.07 -14.22
CA TYR A 181 6.76 -9.33 -15.03
C TYR A 181 7.42 -8.20 -15.82
N GLY A 182 6.82 -7.86 -16.94
CA GLY A 182 7.13 -6.60 -17.62
C GLY A 182 6.76 -5.40 -16.76
N TYR A 183 7.22 -4.22 -17.18
CA TYR A 183 6.96 -2.96 -16.51
C TYR A 183 6.64 -1.89 -17.55
N ASP A 184 5.47 -1.26 -17.44
CA ASP A 184 5.00 -0.25 -18.41
C ASP A 184 5.46 1.18 -18.10
N GLY A 185 6.19 1.37 -17.00
CA GLY A 185 6.56 2.71 -16.49
C GLY A 185 5.81 3.10 -15.23
N SER A 186 4.68 2.44 -14.95
CA SER A 186 3.85 2.67 -13.76
C SER A 186 3.67 1.40 -12.93
N ARG A 187 3.32 0.27 -13.54
CA ARG A 187 2.86 -0.96 -12.87
C ARG A 187 3.43 -2.23 -13.50
N PRO A 188 3.43 -3.36 -12.77
CA PRO A 188 3.76 -4.66 -13.34
C PRO A 188 2.73 -5.08 -14.40
N THR A 189 3.19 -5.65 -15.51
CA THR A 189 2.35 -6.08 -16.64
C THR A 189 2.22 -7.62 -16.69
N GLU A 190 2.09 -8.21 -17.88
CA GLU A 190 2.08 -9.67 -18.05
C GLU A 190 3.42 -10.33 -17.66
N ARG A 191 3.36 -11.60 -17.27
CA ARG A 191 4.51 -12.41 -16.82
C ARG A 191 5.45 -12.69 -18.00
N ILE A 192 6.76 -12.49 -17.79
CA ILE A 192 7.81 -12.66 -18.81
C ILE A 192 8.18 -14.13 -18.99
N LEU A 193 8.27 -14.88 -17.88
CA LEU A 193 8.71 -16.28 -17.92
C LEU A 193 7.54 -17.25 -17.98
N GLU A 194 7.66 -18.20 -18.92
CA GLU A 194 6.74 -19.32 -19.09
C GLU A 194 7.13 -20.57 -18.27
N LYS A 195 8.09 -20.49 -17.33
CA LYS A 195 8.38 -21.57 -16.38
C LYS A 195 7.90 -21.19 -14.98
N SER A 196 7.18 -22.10 -14.31
CA SER A 196 6.81 -21.93 -12.91
C SER A 196 8.03 -22.27 -12.04
N ILE A 197 8.51 -21.29 -11.26
CA ILE A 197 9.66 -21.45 -10.37
C ILE A 197 9.14 -21.45 -8.94
N VAL A 198 9.06 -22.63 -8.34
CA VAL A 198 8.57 -22.79 -6.95
C VAL A 198 9.68 -23.38 -6.08
N GLN A 199 9.94 -22.75 -4.94
CA GLN A 199 10.94 -23.22 -3.97
C GLN A 199 10.38 -23.18 -2.56
N LYS A 200 10.58 -24.27 -1.82
CA LYS A 200 10.33 -24.34 -0.38
C LYS A 200 11.59 -23.92 0.37
N LYS A 201 11.47 -23.00 1.33
CA LYS A 201 12.59 -22.47 2.11
C LYS A 201 12.27 -22.48 3.61
N SER A 202 13.25 -22.84 4.43
CA SER A 202 13.19 -22.53 5.87
C SER A 202 13.30 -21.02 6.05
N ILE A 203 12.42 -20.44 6.86
CA ILE A 203 12.39 -18.99 7.10
C ILE A 203 13.36 -18.68 8.23
N GLN A 204 14.52 -18.16 7.88
CA GLN A 204 15.57 -17.75 8.81
C GLN A 204 15.76 -16.24 8.68
N GLU A 205 16.10 -15.59 9.79
CA GLU A 205 16.52 -14.19 9.79
C GLU A 205 17.75 -13.98 8.89
N GLY A 206 17.77 -12.87 8.16
CA GLY A 206 18.82 -12.51 7.20
C GLY A 206 18.41 -12.73 5.73
N TRP A 207 19.40 -12.82 4.86
CA TRP A 207 19.20 -12.97 3.42
C TRP A 207 18.71 -14.38 3.05
N LEU A 208 17.44 -14.47 2.65
CA LEU A 208 16.86 -15.67 2.06
C LEU A 208 17.14 -15.72 0.56
N LYS A 209 18.09 -16.60 0.17
CA LYS A 209 18.51 -16.78 -1.23
C LYS A 209 17.70 -17.86 -1.96
N PHE A 210 17.17 -17.50 -3.12
CA PHE A 210 16.51 -18.38 -4.08
C PHE A 210 17.43 -18.60 -5.29
N ASP A 211 17.96 -19.81 -5.45
CA ASP A 211 18.88 -20.16 -6.54
C ASP A 211 18.10 -20.39 -7.84
N LEU A 212 18.45 -19.64 -8.89
CA LEU A 212 17.82 -19.70 -10.21
C LEU A 212 18.72 -20.33 -11.28
N THR A 213 19.91 -20.82 -10.91
CA THR A 213 20.91 -21.33 -11.86
C THR A 213 20.36 -22.45 -12.73
N ALA A 214 19.58 -23.38 -12.17
CA ALA A 214 18.98 -24.50 -12.90
C ALA A 214 17.81 -24.12 -13.83
N TYR A 215 17.32 -22.88 -13.78
CA TYR A 215 16.11 -22.47 -14.50
C TYR A 215 16.40 -21.71 -15.81
N ASP A 216 17.66 -21.31 -16.01
CA ASP A 216 18.14 -20.60 -17.21
C ASP A 216 17.32 -19.34 -17.51
N VAL A 217 17.21 -18.47 -16.49
CA VAL A 217 16.47 -17.20 -16.60
C VAL A 217 17.37 -16.13 -17.23
N TYR A 218 16.95 -15.58 -18.38
CA TYR A 218 17.66 -14.50 -19.07
C TYR A 218 16.76 -13.28 -19.22
N LEU A 219 17.18 -12.14 -18.66
CA LEU A 219 16.40 -10.89 -18.66
C LEU A 219 17.29 -9.69 -19.02
N LYS A 220 16.67 -8.59 -19.46
CA LYS A 220 17.34 -7.32 -19.78
C LYS A 220 16.44 -6.14 -19.45
N GLY A 221 17.04 -4.96 -19.25
CA GLY A 221 16.32 -3.72 -19.03
C GLY A 221 15.55 -3.69 -17.71
N ARG A 222 14.38 -3.05 -17.73
CA ARG A 222 13.52 -2.89 -16.54
C ARG A 222 12.50 -4.01 -16.49
N PHE A 223 12.44 -4.70 -15.36
CA PHE A 223 11.44 -5.74 -15.10
C PHE A 223 11.09 -5.77 -13.62
N ILE A 224 9.97 -6.39 -13.30
CA ILE A 224 9.53 -6.64 -11.94
C ILE A 224 9.91 -8.07 -11.57
N VAL A 225 10.57 -8.25 -10.44
CA VAL A 225 10.70 -9.57 -9.79
C VAL A 225 9.72 -9.63 -8.64
N ALA A 226 9.02 -10.75 -8.49
CA ALA A 226 8.03 -10.93 -7.45
C ALA A 226 8.17 -12.28 -6.74
N LEU A 227 7.86 -12.28 -5.46
CA LEU A 227 7.82 -13.44 -4.57
C LEU A 227 6.40 -13.61 -4.07
N GLU A 228 5.71 -14.63 -4.59
CA GLU A 228 4.36 -15.02 -4.22
C GLU A 228 4.43 -16.12 -3.16
N PHE A 229 3.93 -15.83 -1.96
CA PHE A 229 3.81 -16.80 -0.88
C PHE A 229 2.59 -17.69 -1.13
N ILE A 230 2.82 -19.01 -1.19
CA ILE A 230 1.77 -19.98 -1.44
C ILE A 230 1.27 -20.56 -0.10
N PRO A 231 -0.01 -20.40 0.24
CA PRO A 231 -0.58 -20.96 1.46
C PRO A 231 -0.60 -22.49 1.40
N THR A 232 -0.25 -23.14 2.52
CA THR A 232 -0.22 -24.61 2.62
C THR A 232 -1.46 -25.20 3.30
N GLY A 233 -2.54 -24.41 3.44
CA GLY A 233 -3.82 -24.85 4.02
C GLY A 233 -3.85 -24.97 5.55
N ARG A 234 -2.76 -24.67 6.27
CA ARG A 234 -2.72 -24.54 7.74
C ARG A 234 -2.58 -23.06 8.09
N LYS A 235 -3.14 -22.63 9.23
CA LYS A 235 -2.87 -21.27 9.76
C LYS A 235 -1.36 -21.15 9.92
N SER A 236 -0.74 -20.31 9.10
CA SER A 236 0.68 -20.05 9.12
C SER A 236 0.90 -18.70 9.77
N ASP A 237 1.92 -18.56 10.61
CA ASP A 237 2.30 -17.26 11.17
C ASP A 237 2.58 -16.26 10.02
N PRO A 238 2.56 -14.94 10.25
CA PRO A 238 3.00 -13.96 9.26
C PRO A 238 4.50 -14.13 8.93
N ILE A 239 4.93 -13.64 7.77
CA ILE A 239 6.36 -13.50 7.45
C ILE A 239 6.74 -12.03 7.62
N TYR A 240 7.71 -11.77 8.48
CA TYR A 240 8.28 -10.44 8.69
C TYR A 240 9.52 -10.29 7.83
N TYR A 241 9.49 -9.36 6.89
CA TYR A 241 10.63 -8.96 6.08
C TYR A 241 11.03 -7.52 6.39
N GLU A 242 12.27 -7.18 6.03
CA GLU A 242 12.78 -5.85 6.22
C GLU A 242 12.42 -4.96 5.03
N VAL A 243 12.05 -3.72 5.33
CA VAL A 243 11.69 -2.72 4.34
C VAL A 243 12.53 -1.45 4.53
N LYS A 244 12.48 -0.60 3.52
CA LYS A 244 13.10 0.73 3.46
C LYS A 244 12.02 1.75 3.13
N LEU A 245 12.07 2.97 3.68
CA LEU A 245 11.20 4.06 3.22
C LEU A 245 11.93 5.06 2.32
N GLY A 246 11.20 5.66 1.39
CA GLY A 246 11.71 6.65 0.46
C GLY A 246 12.83 6.14 -0.47
N GLY A 247 13.43 7.07 -1.18
CA GLY A 247 14.31 6.79 -2.32
C GLY A 247 13.53 6.62 -3.62
N SER A 248 14.21 6.12 -4.66
CA SER A 248 13.67 6.01 -6.02
C SER A 248 13.25 4.58 -6.39
N ALA A 249 13.34 3.66 -5.43
CA ALA A 249 12.84 2.31 -5.56
C ALA A 249 11.33 2.30 -5.82
N LYS A 250 10.86 1.24 -6.47
CA LYS A 250 9.42 1.02 -6.68
C LYS A 250 9.12 -0.42 -6.34
N SER A 251 8.18 -0.58 -5.42
CA SER A 251 7.72 -1.88 -4.94
C SER A 251 6.23 -2.00 -5.19
N PHE A 252 5.76 -3.23 -5.27
CA PHE A 252 4.36 -3.52 -5.56
C PHE A 252 3.92 -4.69 -4.69
N LEU A 253 2.65 -4.69 -4.32
CA LEU A 253 2.05 -5.79 -3.61
C LEU A 253 0.68 -6.13 -4.16
N ARG A 254 0.24 -7.35 -3.88
CA ARG A 254 -1.16 -7.76 -4.01
C ARG A 254 -1.46 -8.89 -3.02
N THR A 255 -2.70 -8.91 -2.56
CA THR A 255 -3.19 -9.81 -1.51
C THR A 255 -4.01 -10.98 -2.06
N SER A 256 -4.06 -11.14 -3.39
CA SER A 256 -4.58 -12.34 -4.00
C SER A 256 -3.91 -12.66 -5.33
N SER A 257 -3.97 -13.93 -5.72
CA SER A 257 -3.54 -14.37 -7.05
C SER A 257 -4.41 -13.70 -8.12
N GLN A 258 -3.75 -13.03 -9.08
CA GLN A 258 -4.38 -12.23 -10.13
C GLN A 258 -5.17 -10.99 -9.63
N GLY A 259 -4.96 -10.61 -8.37
CA GLY A 259 -5.42 -9.34 -7.82
C GLY A 259 -4.71 -8.13 -8.46
N ALA A 260 -5.27 -6.96 -8.21
CA ALA A 260 -4.73 -5.69 -8.67
C ALA A 260 -3.44 -5.38 -7.90
N TRP A 261 -2.46 -4.79 -8.60
CA TRP A 261 -1.23 -4.32 -7.95
C TRP A 261 -1.48 -3.00 -7.23
N SER A 262 -1.08 -2.94 -5.97
CA SER A 262 -0.96 -1.70 -5.21
C SER A 262 0.52 -1.34 -4.99
N VAL A 263 0.77 -0.07 -4.66
CA VAL A 263 2.10 0.48 -4.39
C VAL A 263 2.19 0.80 -2.91
N PRO A 264 2.91 0.01 -2.10
CA PRO A 264 3.14 0.35 -0.71
C PRO A 264 3.98 1.62 -0.55
N PRO A 265 3.92 2.30 0.60
CA PRO A 265 4.80 3.43 0.92
C PRO A 265 6.26 3.03 1.15
N HIS A 266 6.52 1.74 1.33
CA HIS A 266 7.85 1.18 1.58
C HIS A 266 8.37 0.35 0.41
N HIS A 267 9.64 -0.01 0.52
CA HIS A 267 10.35 -0.82 -0.45
C HIS A 267 10.93 -2.08 0.17
N TYR A 268 10.62 -3.23 -0.43
CA TYR A 268 11.16 -4.51 0.00
C TYR A 268 12.67 -4.55 -0.21
N ARG A 269 13.41 -5.00 0.81
CA ARG A 269 14.84 -5.32 0.66
C ARG A 269 15.00 -6.58 -0.17
N LEU A 270 14.90 -6.39 -1.47
CA LEU A 270 14.87 -7.42 -2.48
C LEU A 270 15.83 -7.04 -3.62
N PHE A 271 16.72 -7.97 -3.96
CA PHE A 271 17.61 -7.82 -5.10
C PHE A 271 17.75 -9.13 -5.89
N VAL A 272 18.17 -9.00 -7.15
CA VAL A 272 18.56 -10.12 -7.99
C VAL A 272 20.06 -10.11 -8.21
N THR A 273 20.63 -11.30 -8.33
CA THR A 273 22.01 -11.50 -8.77
C THR A 273 22.00 -11.97 -10.21
N ALA A 274 22.86 -11.38 -11.04
CA ALA A 274 22.96 -11.70 -12.46
C ALA A 274 24.42 -11.85 -12.90
N LEU A 275 24.64 -12.79 -13.82
CA LEU A 275 25.86 -12.87 -14.61
C LEU A 275 25.72 -11.94 -15.81
N VAL A 276 26.56 -10.92 -15.83
CA VAL A 276 26.58 -9.87 -16.86
C VAL A 276 27.91 -9.89 -17.61
N ALA A 277 27.89 -9.41 -18.86
CA ALA A 277 29.10 -9.27 -19.67
C ALA A 277 30.05 -8.21 -19.07
N ASP A 278 31.31 -8.59 -18.85
CA ASP A 278 32.39 -7.71 -18.40
C ASP A 278 32.81 -6.76 -19.55
N LYS A 279 32.38 -5.50 -19.47
CA LYS A 279 32.75 -4.47 -20.44
C LYS A 279 34.18 -3.99 -20.12
N LYS A 280 35.18 -4.67 -20.71
CA LYS A 280 36.60 -4.31 -20.59
C LYS A 280 36.82 -2.80 -20.81
N GLY A 281 37.37 -2.09 -19.82
CA GLY A 281 37.85 -0.70 -19.97
C GLY A 281 37.23 0.34 -19.05
N LYS A 282 36.18 0.01 -18.28
CA LYS A 282 35.75 0.80 -17.12
C LYS A 282 35.68 -0.16 -15.94
N GLN A 283 36.28 0.17 -14.79
CA GLN A 283 35.86 -0.44 -13.53
C GLN A 283 34.38 -0.10 -13.40
N GLN A 284 33.51 -1.01 -13.84
CA GLN A 284 32.09 -0.80 -13.79
C GLN A 284 31.72 -0.99 -12.34
N ALA A 285 31.53 0.14 -11.64
CA ALA A 285 31.06 0.17 -10.27
C ALA A 285 29.84 -0.74 -10.14
N GLU A 286 29.69 -1.35 -8.97
CA GLU A 286 28.44 -2.03 -8.62
C GLU A 286 27.25 -1.11 -8.96
N PRO A 287 26.12 -1.66 -9.44
CA PRO A 287 24.93 -0.87 -9.69
C PRO A 287 24.65 0.04 -8.49
N GLU A 288 24.31 1.30 -8.78
CA GLU A 288 24.06 2.29 -7.72
C GLU A 288 22.95 1.78 -6.81
N GLU A 289 23.22 1.79 -5.51
CA GLU A 289 22.26 1.35 -4.52
C GLU A 289 21.24 2.45 -4.27
N ASP A 290 19.96 2.08 -4.31
CA ASP A 290 18.89 3.01 -3.96
C ASP A 290 18.94 3.29 -2.45
N ILE A 291 19.34 4.51 -2.08
CA ILE A 291 19.42 4.97 -0.69
C ILE A 291 18.20 5.80 -0.30
N GLU A 292 17.92 5.88 0.99
CA GLU A 292 16.79 6.68 1.50
C GLU A 292 17.04 8.15 1.18
N THR A 293 15.97 8.86 0.83
CA THR A 293 16.06 10.30 0.61
C THR A 293 16.45 10.98 1.91
N ARG A 294 17.48 11.83 1.85
CA ARG A 294 17.95 12.59 3.01
C ARG A 294 17.10 13.86 3.18
N PRO A 295 16.81 14.27 4.42
CA PRO A 295 16.16 15.54 4.63
C PRO A 295 17.02 16.70 4.12
N THR A 296 16.35 17.76 3.68
CA THR A 296 17.00 19.02 3.27
C THR A 296 17.60 19.73 4.47
N THR A 297 16.92 19.68 5.61
CA THR A 297 17.41 20.22 6.89
C THR A 297 16.75 19.47 8.06
N VAL A 298 17.27 19.68 9.26
CA VAL A 298 16.64 19.27 10.51
C VAL A 298 16.28 20.53 11.29
N LEU A 299 15.03 20.62 11.75
CA LEU A 299 14.52 21.76 12.49
C LEU A 299 14.16 21.32 13.92
N TYR A 300 14.81 21.91 14.92
CA TYR A 300 14.44 21.71 16.33
C TYR A 300 13.22 22.56 16.66
N SER A 301 12.23 21.94 17.32
CA SER A 301 11.02 22.60 17.75
C SER A 301 11.04 22.94 19.23
N GLU A 302 10.75 24.20 19.56
CA GLU A 302 10.57 24.63 20.95
C GLU A 302 9.17 24.25 21.48
N SER A 303 8.18 24.23 20.59
CA SER A 303 6.80 23.85 20.93
C SER A 303 6.65 22.35 21.24
N VAL A 304 7.44 21.49 20.58
CA VAL A 304 7.43 20.03 20.79
C VAL A 304 8.59 19.55 21.67
N ARG A 305 9.70 20.31 21.74
CA ARG A 305 10.97 19.93 22.38
C ARG A 305 11.65 18.73 21.72
N ASP A 306 11.56 18.67 20.39
CA ASP A 306 12.13 17.60 19.57
C ASP A 306 12.48 18.11 18.16
N SER A 307 13.22 17.32 17.39
CA SER A 307 13.66 17.70 16.03
C SER A 307 12.88 16.97 14.94
N PHE A 308 12.54 17.71 13.89
CA PHE A 308 11.88 17.20 12.70
C PHE A 308 12.81 17.24 11.49
N SER A 309 12.77 16.16 10.70
CA SER A 309 13.43 16.07 9.40
C SER A 309 12.57 16.77 8.36
N ILE A 310 13.08 17.83 7.75
CA ILE A 310 12.34 18.64 6.77
C ILE A 310 12.86 18.34 5.37
N PHE A 311 11.97 17.88 4.51
CA PHE A 311 12.23 17.54 3.12
C PHE A 311 11.65 18.63 2.22
N VAL A 312 12.38 19.09 1.21
CA VAL A 312 11.89 20.13 0.30
C VAL A 312 12.10 19.74 -1.15
N ARG A 313 11.04 19.82 -1.96
CA ARG A 313 11.11 19.73 -3.42
C ARG A 313 10.56 21.01 -4.02
N LEU A 314 11.38 21.64 -4.86
CA LEU A 314 11.02 22.85 -5.58
C LEU A 314 10.42 22.51 -6.95
N PRO A 315 9.44 23.30 -7.44
CA PRO A 315 8.86 23.09 -8.76
C PRO A 315 9.89 23.37 -9.86
N LYS A 316 9.73 22.76 -11.04
CA LYS A 316 10.68 22.90 -12.17
C LYS A 316 10.88 24.36 -12.60
N GLU A 317 9.85 25.20 -12.46
CA GLU A 317 9.88 26.61 -12.83
C GLU A 317 10.57 27.50 -11.78
N TYR A 318 10.90 26.95 -10.62
CA TYR A 318 11.60 27.69 -9.57
C TYR A 318 12.92 28.23 -10.11
N THR A 319 13.03 29.56 -10.15
CA THR A 319 14.28 30.25 -10.45
C THR A 319 14.58 31.23 -9.34
N LYS A 320 15.71 31.04 -8.66
CA LYS A 320 16.15 31.92 -7.57
C LYS A 320 16.19 33.39 -8.04
N GLY A 321 15.52 34.28 -7.30
CA GLY A 321 15.54 35.73 -7.56
C GLY A 321 14.53 36.27 -8.59
N LYS A 322 13.58 35.46 -9.10
CA LYS A 322 12.60 35.89 -10.12
C LYS A 322 11.25 36.42 -9.59
N GLY A 323 11.10 36.67 -8.29
CA GLY A 323 9.93 37.36 -7.70
C GLY A 323 8.58 36.63 -7.77
N ARG A 324 8.48 35.46 -8.41
CA ARG A 324 7.28 34.61 -8.40
C ARG A 324 7.20 33.80 -7.10
N THR A 325 6.06 33.86 -6.45
CA THR A 325 5.71 33.02 -5.30
C THR A 325 5.03 31.73 -5.74
N PHE A 326 5.10 30.69 -4.91
CA PHE A 326 4.54 29.37 -5.19
C PHE A 326 3.66 28.89 -4.02
N PRO A 327 2.52 28.23 -4.30
CA PRO A 327 1.77 27.49 -3.29
C PRO A 327 2.66 26.50 -2.55
N VAL A 328 2.34 26.21 -1.29
CA VAL A 328 3.11 25.27 -0.46
C VAL A 328 2.24 24.11 -0.03
N ILE A 329 2.73 22.90 -0.26
CA ILE A 329 2.10 21.66 0.19
C ILE A 329 2.93 21.10 1.33
N TYR A 330 2.36 21.10 2.54
CA TYR A 330 2.93 20.43 3.70
C TYR A 330 2.41 18.98 3.74
N LEU A 331 3.34 18.03 3.68
CA LEU A 331 3.08 16.60 3.68
C LEU A 331 3.58 15.97 4.98
N LEU A 332 2.69 15.37 5.75
CA LEU A 332 3.03 14.60 6.95
C LEU A 332 3.59 13.22 6.58
N ASP A 333 4.27 12.58 7.53
CA ASP A 333 4.91 11.27 7.35
C ASP A 333 5.84 11.23 6.12
N ALA A 334 6.62 12.31 5.94
CA ALA A 334 7.46 12.50 4.77
C ALA A 334 8.53 11.42 4.58
N ASN A 335 8.95 10.75 5.66
CA ASN A 335 9.84 9.59 5.54
C ASN A 335 9.24 8.52 4.61
N ALA A 336 7.91 8.34 4.62
CA ALA A 336 7.18 7.31 3.88
C ALA A 336 6.71 7.77 2.49
N TYR A 337 6.25 9.02 2.37
CA TYR A 337 5.47 9.46 1.20
C TYR A 337 6.14 10.54 0.35
N PHE A 338 7.22 11.17 0.82
CA PHE A 338 7.77 12.37 0.17
C PHE A 338 8.18 12.14 -1.28
N ASP A 339 8.90 11.05 -1.56
CA ASP A 339 9.41 10.78 -2.91
C ASP A 339 8.28 10.43 -3.88
N GLN A 340 7.30 9.64 -3.46
CA GLN A 340 6.16 9.25 -4.28
C GLN A 340 5.28 10.46 -4.60
N VAL A 341 5.06 11.36 -3.64
CA VAL A 341 4.31 12.61 -3.88
C VAL A 341 5.10 13.57 -4.76
N ALA A 342 6.42 13.68 -4.57
CA ALA A 342 7.29 14.48 -5.43
C ALA A 342 7.28 13.97 -6.89
N ASP A 343 7.30 12.64 -7.09
CA ASP A 343 7.17 12.01 -8.41
C ASP A 343 5.80 12.33 -9.04
N ALA A 344 4.70 12.19 -8.29
CA ALA A 344 3.35 12.51 -8.78
C ALA A 344 3.21 14.01 -9.18
N MET A 345 3.83 14.91 -8.41
CA MET A 345 3.93 16.33 -8.75
C MET A 345 4.75 16.56 -10.03
N ALA A 346 5.85 15.83 -10.21
CA ALA A 346 6.69 15.96 -11.40
C ALA A 346 6.02 15.43 -12.67
N GLU A 347 5.19 14.39 -12.55
CA GLU A 347 4.38 13.81 -13.64
C GLU A 347 3.26 14.75 -14.07
N THR A 348 2.62 15.43 -13.12
CA THR A 348 1.54 16.40 -13.38
C THR A 348 2.03 17.82 -13.64
N ASN A 349 3.34 18.06 -13.58
CA ASN A 349 3.97 19.39 -13.60
C ASN A 349 3.35 20.36 -12.57
N ALA A 350 3.04 19.85 -11.38
CA ALA A 350 2.52 20.66 -10.28
C ALA A 350 3.48 21.80 -9.94
N ASN A 351 2.95 23.02 -9.89
CA ASN A 351 3.75 24.22 -9.68
C ASN A 351 3.70 24.72 -8.24
N ALA A 352 4.04 23.84 -7.29
CA ALA A 352 4.03 24.10 -5.86
C ALA A 352 5.34 23.64 -5.22
N ILE A 353 5.68 24.25 -4.08
CA ILE A 353 6.76 23.78 -3.22
C ILE A 353 6.20 22.65 -2.34
N LEU A 354 6.81 21.47 -2.39
CA LEU A 354 6.47 20.37 -1.49
C LEU A 354 7.41 20.41 -0.27
N VAL A 355 6.83 20.54 0.91
CA VAL A 355 7.52 20.50 2.20
C VAL A 355 7.06 19.25 2.95
N GLY A 356 7.93 18.25 3.04
CA GLY A 356 7.69 17.07 3.85
C GLY A 356 8.14 17.26 5.29
N VAL A 357 7.28 16.89 6.24
CA VAL A 357 7.59 16.82 7.68
C VAL A 357 7.73 15.36 8.07
N GLY A 358 8.92 15.01 8.55
CA GLY A 358 9.24 13.67 9.01
C GLY A 358 10.10 13.68 10.26
N TYR A 359 10.62 12.50 10.59
CA TYR A 359 11.41 12.24 11.79
C TYR A 359 12.83 11.83 11.42
N LYS A 360 13.69 11.71 12.43
CA LYS A 360 15.10 11.34 12.26
C LYS A 360 15.28 10.06 11.44
N ASP A 361 14.47 9.05 11.75
CA ASP A 361 14.38 7.80 11.02
C ASP A 361 12.96 7.25 11.21
N ALA A 362 12.67 6.19 10.46
CA ALA A 362 11.32 5.68 10.40
C ALA A 362 10.96 4.69 11.51
N LEU A 363 11.94 4.14 12.25
CA LEU A 363 11.66 3.39 13.49
C LEU A 363 11.01 4.31 14.53
N LEU A 364 11.54 5.53 14.66
CA LEU A 364 11.01 6.52 15.58
C LEU A 364 9.70 7.13 15.09
N MET A 365 9.48 7.21 13.78
CA MET A 365 8.26 7.79 13.20
C MET A 365 6.99 7.17 13.78
N ASP A 366 6.92 5.85 13.90
CA ASP A 366 5.69 5.17 14.34
C ASP A 366 5.31 5.50 15.78
N SER A 367 6.30 5.70 16.66
CA SER A 367 6.07 6.14 18.04
C SER A 367 5.82 7.64 18.14
N LEU A 368 6.63 8.46 17.46
CA LEU A 368 6.57 9.92 17.58
C LEU A 368 5.33 10.52 16.90
N ARG A 369 4.85 9.92 15.80
CA ARG A 369 3.61 10.37 15.16
C ARG A 369 2.40 10.21 16.05
N ASN A 370 2.39 9.20 16.93
CA ASN A 370 1.33 9.03 17.91
C ASN A 370 1.27 10.19 18.90
N ARG A 371 2.45 10.68 19.32
CA ARG A 371 2.60 11.88 20.15
C ARG A 371 2.09 13.11 19.41
N ASP A 372 2.58 13.30 18.20
CA ASP A 372 2.46 14.57 17.48
C ASP A 372 1.13 14.75 16.77
N TYR A 373 0.44 13.69 16.35
CA TYR A 373 -0.77 13.82 15.53
C TYR A 373 -2.08 13.67 16.32
N LEU A 374 -2.04 13.04 17.49
CA LEU A 374 -3.25 12.66 18.21
C LEU A 374 -3.57 13.63 19.35
N PHE A 375 -4.85 13.99 19.47
CA PHE A 375 -5.41 14.77 20.57
C PHE A 375 -6.91 14.46 20.70
N PRO A 376 -7.51 14.36 21.89
CA PRO A 376 -6.91 14.51 23.21
C PRO A 376 -6.03 13.33 23.56
N ARG A 377 -5.37 13.37 24.72
CA ARG A 377 -4.71 12.18 25.27
C ARG A 377 -5.77 11.13 25.62
N SER A 378 -5.61 9.90 25.10
CA SER A 378 -6.64 8.85 25.22
C SER A 378 -6.21 7.59 26.00
N GLY A 379 -5.31 7.74 26.98
CA GLY A 379 -4.77 6.57 27.70
C GLY A 379 -4.05 5.60 26.76
N ASN A 380 -4.12 4.29 27.03
CA ASN A 380 -3.63 3.25 26.10
C ASN A 380 -4.77 2.84 25.15
N TRP A 381 -4.84 3.49 24.00
CA TRP A 381 -5.79 3.15 22.95
C TRP A 381 -5.09 2.29 21.91
N GLU A 382 -5.43 0.99 21.84
CA GLU A 382 -4.85 0.03 20.89
C GLU A 382 -3.31 -0.03 20.86
N GLY A 383 -2.65 0.16 22.01
CA GLY A 383 -1.18 0.16 22.10
C GLY A 383 -0.55 1.54 21.96
N VAL A 384 -1.34 2.57 21.67
CA VAL A 384 -0.90 3.97 21.65
C VAL A 384 -0.90 4.54 23.07
N SER A 385 0.27 4.69 23.69
CA SER A 385 0.42 5.21 25.05
C SER A 385 0.80 6.70 25.15
N ASP A 386 1.48 7.21 24.13
CA ASP A 386 2.06 8.56 24.11
C ASP A 386 1.32 9.44 23.12
N SER A 387 0.06 9.80 23.43
CA SER A 387 -0.78 10.70 22.62
C SER A 387 -1.05 12.04 23.31
N GLY A 388 -1.64 12.99 22.58
CA GLY A 388 -2.09 14.28 23.11
C GLY A 388 -1.22 15.49 22.72
N GLY A 389 -0.21 15.31 21.87
CA GLY A 389 0.72 16.36 21.47
C GLY A 389 0.30 17.19 20.26
N ALA A 390 -0.86 16.93 19.64
CA ALA A 390 -1.30 17.63 18.42
C ALA A 390 -1.31 19.16 18.54
N ILE A 391 -1.66 19.71 19.70
CA ILE A 391 -1.62 21.17 19.92
C ILE A 391 -0.18 21.71 19.79
N GLY A 392 0.79 21.01 20.39
CA GLY A 392 2.21 21.39 20.33
C GLY A 392 2.77 21.26 18.92
N PHE A 393 2.39 20.19 18.21
CA PHE A 393 2.79 19.97 16.83
C PHE A 393 2.16 20.99 15.86
N LEU A 394 0.89 21.34 16.02
CA LEU A 394 0.25 22.42 15.26
C LEU A 394 0.95 23.77 15.50
N LYS A 395 1.31 24.06 16.76
CA LYS A 395 2.07 25.26 17.08
C LYS A 395 3.46 25.26 16.42
N PHE A 396 4.15 24.13 16.38
CA PHE A 396 5.39 23.97 15.61
C PHE A 396 5.17 24.31 14.13
N MET A 397 4.14 23.73 13.50
CA MET A 397 3.82 24.00 12.10
C MET A 397 3.63 25.51 11.86
N GLU A 398 2.74 26.15 12.63
CA GLU A 398 2.32 27.55 12.43
C GLU A 398 3.43 28.57 12.79
N THR A 399 4.18 28.32 13.87
CA THR A 399 5.05 29.35 14.47
C THR A 399 6.54 29.13 14.25
N GLU A 400 6.94 27.94 13.77
CA GLU A 400 8.35 27.57 13.60
C GLU A 400 8.63 27.11 12.17
N LEU A 401 7.89 26.12 11.66
CA LEU A 401 8.13 25.57 10.32
C LEU A 401 7.70 26.52 9.19
N MET A 402 6.44 26.98 9.19
CA MET A 402 5.94 27.86 8.13
C MET A 402 6.76 29.15 8.02
N PRO A 403 7.12 29.85 9.12
CA PRO A 403 8.02 31.00 9.06
C PRO A 403 9.41 30.66 8.50
N TYR A 404 9.98 29.51 8.85
CA TYR A 404 11.25 29.05 8.28
C TYR A 404 11.16 28.85 6.76
N VAL A 405 10.10 28.20 6.28
CA VAL A 405 9.87 27.97 4.84
C VAL A 405 9.66 29.29 4.11
N ASN A 406 8.83 30.18 4.65
CA ASN A 406 8.53 31.51 4.08
C ASN A 406 9.76 32.43 4.02
N ALA A 407 10.69 32.31 4.97
CA ALA A 407 11.96 33.04 4.95
C ALA A 407 12.97 32.45 3.95
N THR A 408 12.87 31.14 3.66
CA THR A 408 13.84 30.40 2.84
C THR A 408 13.45 30.39 1.36
N TYR A 409 12.15 30.34 1.06
CA TYR A 409 11.59 30.17 -0.28
C TYR A 409 10.53 31.23 -0.59
N PRO A 410 10.32 31.59 -1.87
CA PRO A 410 9.26 32.52 -2.27
C PRO A 410 7.91 31.80 -2.25
N THR A 411 7.26 31.81 -1.09
CA THR A 411 5.98 31.14 -0.86
C THR A 411 4.81 32.08 -1.09
N ASP A 412 3.69 31.52 -1.56
CA ASP A 412 2.39 32.17 -1.50
C ASP A 412 1.71 31.75 -0.20
N THR A 413 1.77 32.62 0.82
CA THR A 413 1.21 32.36 2.15
C THR A 413 -0.32 32.37 2.18
N THR A 414 -0.98 32.60 1.05
CA THR A 414 -2.44 32.51 0.94
C THR A 414 -2.91 31.16 0.39
N ASN A 415 -1.97 30.32 -0.07
CA ASN A 415 -2.26 29.02 -0.68
C ASN A 415 -1.34 27.93 -0.08
N GLU A 416 -1.51 27.71 1.21
CA GLU A 416 -0.83 26.65 1.96
C GLU A 416 -1.78 25.48 2.20
N SER A 417 -1.28 24.26 1.97
CA SER A 417 -2.07 23.03 2.03
C SER A 417 -1.45 22.03 2.99
N LEU A 418 -2.28 21.23 3.67
CA LEU A 418 -1.83 20.17 4.58
C LEU A 418 -2.37 18.81 4.12
N MET A 419 -1.47 17.83 4.00
CA MET A 419 -1.80 16.45 3.61
C MET A 419 -1.31 15.44 4.65
N GLY A 420 -2.14 14.45 4.95
CA GLY A 420 -1.78 13.36 5.85
C GLY A 420 -2.64 12.11 5.68
N HIS A 421 -2.10 10.97 6.09
CA HIS A 421 -2.74 9.65 6.03
C HIS A 421 -2.86 9.03 7.43
N SER A 422 -3.93 8.29 7.71
CA SER A 422 -4.13 7.59 8.99
C SER A 422 -4.15 8.59 10.16
N PHE A 423 -3.27 8.47 11.16
CA PHE A 423 -3.09 9.51 12.19
C PHE A 423 -2.70 10.88 11.62
N GLY A 424 -1.98 10.93 10.50
CA GLY A 424 -1.75 12.19 9.78
C GLY A 424 -3.05 12.78 9.22
N GLY A 425 -3.96 11.94 8.72
CA GLY A 425 -5.30 12.35 8.29
C GLY A 425 -6.16 12.83 9.47
N TYR A 426 -6.05 12.17 10.62
CA TYR A 426 -6.62 12.65 11.87
C TYR A 426 -6.11 14.04 12.23
N PHE A 427 -4.79 14.26 12.16
CA PHE A 427 -4.18 15.56 12.45
C PHE A 427 -4.59 16.65 11.46
N VAL A 428 -4.77 16.32 10.18
CA VAL A 428 -5.31 17.23 9.17
C VAL A 428 -6.71 17.71 9.58
N LEU A 429 -7.59 16.79 9.98
CA LEU A 429 -8.94 17.13 10.44
C LEU A 429 -8.96 17.84 11.80
N PHE A 430 -8.04 17.50 12.70
CA PHE A 430 -7.82 18.25 13.94
C PHE A 430 -7.39 19.69 13.64
N THR A 431 -6.49 19.90 12.69
CA THR A 431 -6.05 21.23 12.27
C THR A 431 -7.19 22.02 11.63
N LEU A 432 -8.04 21.36 10.83
CA LEU A 432 -9.27 21.96 10.29
C LEU A 432 -10.23 22.41 11.41
N LEU A 433 -10.43 21.57 12.43
CA LEU A 433 -11.24 21.91 13.60
C LEU A 433 -10.67 23.13 14.34
N GLU A 434 -9.38 23.13 14.64
CA GLU A 434 -8.68 24.25 15.29
C GLU A 434 -8.76 25.53 14.46
N THR A 435 -8.72 25.40 13.13
CA THR A 435 -8.88 26.52 12.20
C THR A 435 -10.22 27.23 12.41
N PHE A 436 -11.31 26.47 12.55
CA PHE A 436 -12.63 27.04 12.84
C PHE A 436 -12.72 27.61 14.25
N GLN A 437 -12.26 26.87 15.25
CA GLN A 437 -12.36 27.29 16.66
C GLN A 437 -11.54 28.55 16.97
N ARG A 438 -10.40 28.72 16.30
CA ARG A 438 -9.51 29.87 16.48
C ARG A 438 -9.67 30.97 15.43
N ASN A 439 -10.51 30.75 14.42
CA ASN A 439 -10.58 31.58 13.21
C ASN A 439 -9.19 31.81 12.58
N SER A 440 -8.41 30.74 12.42
CA SER A 440 -7.06 30.76 11.83
C SER A 440 -7.13 30.74 10.30
N HIS A 441 -6.05 31.17 9.64
CA HIS A 441 -5.92 31.17 8.17
C HIS A 441 -4.63 30.49 7.68
N ALA A 442 -4.01 29.66 8.52
CA ALA A 442 -2.73 29.01 8.22
C ALA A 442 -2.79 28.05 7.01
N PHE A 443 -3.92 27.37 6.81
CA PHE A 443 -4.10 26.45 5.69
C PHE A 443 -5.41 26.73 4.95
N GLU A 444 -5.38 26.57 3.63
CA GLU A 444 -6.53 26.75 2.74
C GLU A 444 -7.08 25.41 2.23
N THR A 445 -6.20 24.44 1.99
CA THR A 445 -6.58 23.10 1.51
C THR A 445 -6.15 22.01 2.48
N PHE A 446 -7.06 21.10 2.79
CA PHE A 446 -6.87 19.98 3.71
C PHE A 446 -7.10 18.66 2.97
N VAL A 447 -6.12 17.78 2.97
CA VAL A 447 -6.20 16.45 2.33
C VAL A 447 -6.01 15.37 3.39
N SER A 448 -7.13 14.78 3.80
CA SER A 448 -7.19 13.79 4.87
C SER A 448 -7.48 12.40 4.28
N ALA A 449 -6.42 11.60 4.13
CA ALA A 449 -6.53 10.23 3.61
C ALA A 449 -6.75 9.22 4.74
N SER A 450 -7.85 8.45 4.69
CA SER A 450 -8.19 7.40 5.66
C SER A 450 -7.97 7.82 7.13
N PRO A 451 -8.60 8.92 7.58
CA PRO A 451 -8.38 9.43 8.94
C PRO A 451 -8.84 8.43 10.01
N SER A 452 -8.08 8.33 11.11
CA SER A 452 -8.39 7.46 12.26
C SER A 452 -9.53 8.01 13.12
N LEU A 453 -10.75 8.05 12.58
CA LEU A 453 -11.90 8.74 13.16
C LEU A 453 -12.42 8.13 14.46
N ASP A 454 -12.12 6.87 14.78
CA ASP A 454 -12.52 6.23 16.04
C ASP A 454 -11.72 6.66 17.25
N TYR A 455 -10.56 7.29 17.02
CA TYR A 455 -9.66 7.71 18.07
C TYR A 455 -10.39 8.54 19.15
N ALA A 456 -10.04 8.27 20.42
CA ALA A 456 -10.61 8.91 21.60
C ALA A 456 -12.16 8.91 21.62
N HIS A 457 -12.76 7.76 21.27
CA HIS A 457 -14.21 7.57 21.19
C HIS A 457 -14.88 8.56 20.23
N ARG A 458 -14.35 8.67 19.00
CA ARG A 458 -14.88 9.55 17.94
C ARG A 458 -14.82 11.03 18.32
N TYR A 459 -13.72 11.46 18.92
CA TYR A 459 -13.56 12.83 19.43
C TYR A 459 -13.82 13.89 18.36
N LEU A 460 -13.18 13.79 17.18
CA LEU A 460 -13.33 14.78 16.12
C LEU A 460 -14.78 14.91 15.63
N LEU A 461 -15.49 13.79 15.43
CA LEU A 461 -16.90 13.82 15.00
C LEU A 461 -17.75 14.60 16.02
N LYS A 462 -17.58 14.32 17.30
CA LYS A 462 -18.28 15.04 18.39
C LYS A 462 -17.94 16.52 18.43
N GLN A 463 -16.71 16.91 18.06
CA GLN A 463 -16.32 18.32 18.00
C GLN A 463 -16.89 19.02 16.77
N PHE A 464 -16.87 18.38 15.60
CA PHE A 464 -17.47 18.93 14.38
C PHE A 464 -19.00 19.09 14.53
N GLU A 465 -19.68 18.20 15.25
CA GLU A 465 -21.10 18.36 15.63
C GLU A 465 -21.39 19.64 16.42
N GLN A 466 -20.41 20.12 17.19
CA GLN A 466 -20.53 21.32 18.02
C GLN A 466 -20.21 22.62 17.28
N ILE A 467 -19.67 22.54 16.05
CA ILE A 467 -19.42 23.72 15.23
C ILE A 467 -20.76 24.24 14.72
N THR A 468 -21.21 25.35 15.27
CA THR A 468 -22.46 26.03 14.91
C THR A 468 -22.24 27.22 13.99
N ASP A 469 -21.02 27.74 13.94
CA ASP A 469 -20.63 28.84 13.08
C ASP A 469 -19.23 28.58 12.50
N ALA A 470 -19.17 28.44 11.17
CA ALA A 470 -17.94 28.35 10.40
C ALA A 470 -17.71 29.63 9.59
N SER A 471 -18.21 30.78 10.06
CA SER A 471 -18.03 32.08 9.43
C SER A 471 -16.53 32.42 9.29
N GLY A 472 -16.01 32.24 8.07
CA GLY A 472 -14.60 32.31 7.74
C GLY A 472 -14.39 32.19 6.22
N TYR A 473 -13.15 32.03 5.78
CA TYR A 473 -12.82 31.85 4.35
C TYR A 473 -13.16 30.44 3.87
N PRO A 474 -13.54 30.26 2.59
CA PRO A 474 -13.81 28.94 2.03
C PRO A 474 -12.61 27.99 2.20
N LYS A 475 -12.79 26.78 2.72
CA LYS A 475 -11.74 25.76 2.85
C LYS A 475 -11.99 24.61 1.89
N ASN A 476 -10.97 24.20 1.14
CA ASN A 476 -11.05 23.01 0.31
C ASN A 476 -10.70 21.80 1.17
N VAL A 477 -11.60 20.82 1.26
CA VAL A 477 -11.39 19.64 2.09
C VAL A 477 -11.58 18.40 1.24
N LEU A 478 -10.54 17.59 1.11
CA LEU A 478 -10.61 16.25 0.53
C LEU A 478 -10.53 15.23 1.65
N VAL A 479 -11.55 14.37 1.76
CA VAL A 479 -11.52 13.21 2.67
C VAL A 479 -11.72 11.93 1.86
N THR A 480 -10.83 10.98 2.01
CA THR A 480 -10.91 9.70 1.27
C THR A 480 -10.91 8.50 2.22
N TYR A 481 -11.44 7.38 1.77
CA TYR A 481 -11.51 6.13 2.54
C TYR A 481 -11.41 4.89 1.65
N GLY A 482 -10.88 3.79 2.16
CA GLY A 482 -10.82 2.49 1.50
C GLY A 482 -12.00 1.62 1.89
N GLY A 483 -12.74 1.11 0.90
CA GLY A 483 -13.94 0.31 1.13
C GLY A 483 -13.72 -1.03 1.84
N ASN A 484 -12.46 -1.50 1.89
CA ASN A 484 -12.08 -2.74 2.57
C ASN A 484 -11.43 -2.52 3.94
N GLU A 485 -11.23 -1.26 4.39
CA GLU A 485 -10.58 -0.95 5.68
C GLU A 485 -11.28 -1.62 6.88
N ASP A 486 -12.62 -1.65 6.89
CA ASP A 486 -13.42 -2.27 7.95
C ASP A 486 -13.32 -3.81 8.00
N GLN A 487 -12.79 -4.43 6.95
CA GLN A 487 -12.60 -5.88 6.84
C GLN A 487 -11.18 -6.33 7.21
N GLU A 488 -10.25 -5.40 7.44
CA GLU A 488 -8.87 -5.70 7.82
C GLU A 488 -8.75 -6.01 9.33
N ASP A 489 -8.10 -7.12 9.68
CA ASP A 489 -7.79 -7.46 11.08
C ASP A 489 -6.87 -6.39 11.68
N GLY A 490 -7.32 -5.72 12.74
CA GLY A 490 -6.58 -4.60 13.36
C GLY A 490 -6.88 -3.23 12.74
N GLY A 491 -7.82 -3.16 11.80
CA GLY A 491 -8.40 -1.90 11.37
C GLY A 491 -9.02 -1.18 12.57
N ILE A 492 -8.77 0.13 12.65
CA ILE A 492 -9.48 1.11 13.49
C ILE A 492 -10.90 1.28 12.88
N GLY A 493 -11.58 0.16 12.67
CA GLY A 493 -12.91 0.09 12.08
C GLY A 493 -13.88 -0.27 13.18
N THR A 494 -14.71 0.67 13.59
CA THR A 494 -15.87 0.35 14.44
C THR A 494 -16.76 -0.66 13.73
N LYS A 495 -16.85 -1.87 14.28
CA LYS A 495 -17.88 -2.86 13.93
C LYS A 495 -19.28 -2.19 13.89
N GLY A 496 -19.74 -1.83 12.70
CA GLY A 496 -21.09 -1.35 12.44
C GLY A 496 -21.36 0.16 12.59
N ILE A 497 -20.34 1.02 12.70
CA ILE A 497 -20.54 2.49 12.66
C ILE A 497 -19.74 3.09 11.49
N ASP A 498 -20.45 3.82 10.63
CA ASP A 498 -19.87 4.44 9.45
C ASP A 498 -19.32 5.85 9.77
N ASN A 499 -18.09 5.90 10.29
CA ASN A 499 -17.45 7.15 10.66
C ASN A 499 -17.19 8.08 9.48
N PHE A 500 -16.80 7.51 8.34
CA PHE A 500 -16.53 8.28 7.15
C PHE A 500 -17.79 9.01 6.68
N HIS A 501 -18.90 8.29 6.51
CA HIS A 501 -20.15 8.93 6.09
C HIS A 501 -20.68 9.89 7.16
N SER A 502 -20.52 9.58 8.46
CA SER A 502 -20.87 10.51 9.54
C SER A 502 -20.10 11.84 9.44
N LEU A 503 -18.78 11.78 9.23
CA LEU A 503 -17.96 12.99 9.06
C LEU A 503 -18.36 13.76 7.80
N THR A 504 -18.49 13.09 6.65
CA THR A 504 -18.85 13.76 5.40
C THR A 504 -20.23 14.41 5.47
N ALA A 505 -21.19 13.82 6.19
CA ALA A 505 -22.48 14.43 6.49
C ALA A 505 -22.29 15.73 7.31
N LEU A 506 -21.52 15.68 8.40
CA LEU A 506 -21.24 16.86 9.24
C LEU A 506 -20.57 18.01 8.47
N LEU A 507 -19.68 17.68 7.53
CA LEU A 507 -18.96 18.67 6.71
C LEU A 507 -19.77 19.16 5.49
N SER A 508 -20.81 18.42 5.06
CA SER A 508 -21.64 18.76 3.89
C SER A 508 -22.98 19.40 4.25
N GLU A 509 -23.53 19.09 5.42
CA GLU A 509 -24.74 19.74 5.93
C GLU A 509 -24.50 21.25 6.05
N GLY A 510 -25.48 22.07 5.64
CA GLY A 510 -25.40 23.54 5.54
C GLY A 510 -25.11 24.32 6.82
N ARG A 511 -24.60 23.66 7.87
CA ARG A 511 -24.02 24.25 9.09
C ARG A 511 -22.62 24.81 8.85
N GLN A 512 -21.90 24.33 7.84
CA GLN A 512 -20.51 24.75 7.55
C GLN A 512 -20.38 25.34 6.13
N ALA A 513 -21.12 26.42 5.85
CA ALA A 513 -21.28 27.03 4.51
C ALA A 513 -19.97 27.41 3.79
N ASN A 514 -18.83 27.40 4.47
CA ASN A 514 -17.51 27.71 3.92
C ASN A 514 -16.66 26.46 3.63
N ILE A 515 -17.17 25.24 3.73
CA ILE A 515 -16.41 24.04 3.34
C ILE A 515 -16.77 23.62 1.91
N ARG A 516 -15.75 23.53 1.07
CA ARG A 516 -15.82 22.88 -0.25
C ARG A 516 -15.33 21.45 -0.09
N LEU A 517 -16.25 20.57 0.29
CA LEU A 517 -15.96 19.16 0.53
C LEU A 517 -15.91 18.38 -0.78
N SER A 518 -14.82 17.64 -0.97
CA SER A 518 -14.73 16.51 -1.88
C SER A 518 -14.53 15.25 -1.05
N SER A 519 -15.31 14.19 -1.30
CA SER A 519 -15.14 12.91 -0.63
C SER A 519 -15.14 11.75 -1.61
N GLU A 520 -14.31 10.74 -1.35
CA GLU A 520 -14.14 9.59 -2.24
C GLU A 520 -13.93 8.30 -1.45
N VAL A 521 -14.69 7.25 -1.78
CA VAL A 521 -14.48 5.89 -1.26
C VAL A 521 -13.85 5.07 -2.38
N PHE A 522 -12.67 4.51 -2.13
CA PHE A 522 -12.00 3.56 -3.03
C PHE A 522 -12.50 2.14 -2.74
N PRO A 523 -13.44 1.57 -3.51
CA PRO A 523 -14.23 0.41 -3.06
C PRO A 523 -13.45 -0.88 -2.86
N THR A 524 -12.21 -0.94 -3.36
CA THR A 524 -11.37 -2.15 -3.33
C THR A 524 -10.08 -1.98 -2.53
N PHE A 525 -9.84 -0.78 -1.99
CA PHE A 525 -8.63 -0.47 -1.25
C PHE A 525 -8.82 -0.74 0.23
N GLY A 526 -7.80 -1.30 0.86
CA GLY A 526 -7.59 -1.31 2.30
C GLY A 526 -6.82 -0.08 2.78
N HIS A 527 -6.38 -0.07 4.04
CA HIS A 527 -5.94 1.16 4.71
C HIS A 527 -4.69 1.80 4.08
N MET A 528 -3.73 0.97 3.67
CA MET A 528 -2.45 1.45 3.13
C MET A 528 -2.53 1.86 1.66
N GLU A 529 -3.49 1.34 0.90
CA GLU A 529 -3.64 1.61 -0.53
C GLU A 529 -4.23 2.99 -0.84
N THR A 530 -4.86 3.63 0.13
CA THR A 530 -5.56 4.91 -0.06
C THR A 530 -4.60 6.10 -0.13
N ALA A 531 -3.49 6.08 0.60
CA ALA A 531 -2.62 7.24 0.80
C ALA A 531 -2.16 7.91 -0.51
N LEU A 532 -1.47 7.16 -1.39
CA LEU A 532 -0.88 7.73 -2.61
C LEU A 532 -1.93 8.24 -3.62
N PRO A 533 -3.02 7.50 -3.90
CA PRO A 533 -4.14 8.00 -4.69
C PRO A 533 -4.73 9.30 -4.12
N SER A 534 -4.92 9.39 -2.80
CA SER A 534 -5.46 10.57 -2.14
C SER A 534 -4.54 11.77 -2.21
N PHE A 535 -3.23 11.60 -2.01
CA PHE A 535 -2.27 12.68 -2.17
C PHE A 535 -2.19 13.13 -3.63
N SER A 536 -2.22 12.20 -4.59
CA SER A 536 -2.25 12.52 -6.02
C SER A 536 -3.51 13.31 -6.40
N HIS A 537 -4.66 12.98 -5.80
CA HIS A 537 -5.89 13.77 -5.95
C HIS A 537 -5.73 15.15 -5.30
N GLY A 538 -5.22 15.21 -4.07
CA GLY A 538 -4.92 16.45 -3.37
C GLY A 538 -4.04 17.41 -4.17
N VAL A 539 -2.96 16.91 -4.78
CA VAL A 539 -2.09 17.71 -5.67
C VAL A 539 -2.87 18.35 -6.82
N ARG A 540 -3.85 17.64 -7.41
CA ARG A 540 -4.69 18.17 -8.49
C ARG A 540 -5.68 19.24 -8.04
N ILE A 541 -6.09 19.22 -6.76
CA ILE A 541 -6.98 20.24 -6.19
C ILE A 541 -6.23 21.56 -5.91
N ILE A 542 -4.93 21.47 -5.64
CA ILE A 542 -4.08 22.60 -5.21
C ILE A 542 -3.49 23.37 -6.41
N GLN A 543 -3.40 22.72 -7.58
CA GLN A 543 -3.04 23.33 -8.86
C GLN A 543 -4.11 24.31 -9.35
#